data_AF-A0A0P1KMJ9-F1
#
_entry.id   AF-A0A0P1KMJ9-F1
#
_cell.length_a   1.000
_cell.length_b   1.000
_cell.length_c   1.000
_cell.angle_alpha   90.00
_cell.angle_beta   90.00
_cell.angle_gamma   90.00
#
_symmetry.space_group_name_H-M   'P 1'
#
loop_
_entity.id
_entity.type
_entity.pdbx_description
1 polymer ?
#
loop_
_entity_poly.entity_id
_entity_poly.type
_entity_poly.pdbx_seq_one_letter_code
_entity_poly.pdbx_strand_id
1 'polypeptide(L)'
;MKKGLVLYAPSKELLSADVRRGLFARCLNLEFDSLLTDIRKLPLDRLEESFLQLFLVKSVQHAHIPSVDFLWYRFVMGRKVLMVKPQLLCGIGAVALHGSKPFIPRQLCMHFEKFYGDKDGLDQYRQELLRIKVESFAKSAGSSISFREKWKVFLEEIDKNVDETCVLRVRDFPYLAESAANADRDLLAQLLFEENKIAIKNRWTLPLLLNLVLLQPRLDADFKTRIFSTFYETHKSLDYADSICILFQSLQNDIYRSTKLMQFLNEQRIPLPPLAAKIFMHGTTKNS
;
A
#
# COMPACT_ATOMS: atom_id res chain seq x y z
N MET A 1 46.58 23.16 12.55
CA MET A 1 46.11 23.32 13.94
C MET A 1 44.97 22.34 14.20
N LYS A 2 45.23 21.28 14.97
CA LYS A 2 44.24 20.29 15.41
C LYS A 2 43.33 20.93 16.46
N LYS A 3 42.04 21.12 16.16
CA LYS A 3 41.05 21.47 17.19
C LYS A 3 40.68 20.18 17.92
N GLY A 4 40.99 20.18 19.21
CA GLY A 4 40.90 19.03 20.11
C GLY A 4 39.48 18.48 20.23
N LEU A 5 39.40 17.16 20.26
CA LEU A 5 38.30 16.39 20.81
C LEU A 5 38.11 16.80 22.28
N VAL A 6 37.00 17.47 22.57
CA VAL A 6 36.52 17.64 23.94
C VAL A 6 35.82 16.35 24.33
N LEU A 7 36.57 15.46 24.99
CA LEU A 7 36.02 14.38 25.80
C LEU A 7 35.74 14.94 27.19
N TYR A 8 34.47 15.07 27.58
CA TYR A 8 34.05 15.19 28.99
C TYR A 8 32.75 14.40 29.23
N ALA A 9 32.84 13.44 30.14
CA ALA A 9 31.82 12.50 30.63
C ALA A 9 30.93 13.13 31.73
N PRO A 10 29.82 12.49 32.19
CA PRO A 10 29.92 11.34 33.10
C PRO A 10 28.95 10.18 32.75
N SER A 11 29.17 9.02 33.37
CA SER A 11 28.31 7.84 33.30
C SER A 11 26.83 8.19 33.47
N LYS A 12 26.04 8.00 32.41
CA LYS A 12 24.58 7.91 32.56
C LYS A 12 24.29 6.69 33.41
N GLU A 13 23.78 6.87 34.63
CA GLU A 13 23.24 5.76 35.41
C GLU A 13 22.16 5.06 34.59
N LEU A 14 22.53 3.94 33.99
CA LEU A 14 21.61 3.02 33.35
C LEU A 14 20.63 2.51 34.40
N LEU A 15 19.44 2.12 33.96
CA LEU A 15 18.48 1.46 34.83
C LEU A 15 19.15 0.24 35.51
N SER A 16 18.76 -0.05 36.75
CA SER A 16 19.25 -1.23 37.43
C SER A 16 18.94 -2.49 36.62
N ALA A 17 19.78 -3.52 36.75
CA ALA A 17 19.63 -4.76 36.00
C ALA A 17 18.25 -5.41 36.20
N ASP A 18 17.64 -5.25 37.38
CA ASP A 18 16.32 -5.77 37.70
C ASP A 18 15.21 -5.02 36.98
N VAL A 19 15.27 -3.67 36.98
CA VAL A 19 14.32 -2.84 36.24
C VAL A 19 14.41 -3.14 34.75
N ARG A 20 15.63 -3.25 34.21
CA ARG A 20 15.84 -3.61 32.81
C ARG A 20 15.23 -4.98 32.49
N ARG A 21 15.56 -6.02 33.27
CA ARG A 21 14.98 -7.36 33.07
C ARG A 21 13.45 -7.35 33.14
N GLY A 22 12.88 -6.58 34.07
CA GLY A 22 11.43 -6.38 34.17
C GLY A 22 10.81 -5.77 32.92
N LEU A 23 11.43 -4.71 32.35
CA LEU A 23 10.95 -4.09 31.11
C LEU A 23 10.97 -5.07 29.93
N PHE A 24 12.08 -5.81 29.76
CA PHE A 24 12.20 -6.82 28.71
C PHE A 24 11.17 -7.95 28.88
N ALA A 25 11.01 -8.48 30.10
CA ALA A 25 10.06 -9.55 30.39
C ALA A 25 8.61 -9.11 30.08
N ARG A 26 8.21 -7.93 30.54
CA ARG A 26 6.86 -7.38 30.28
C ARG A 26 6.60 -7.15 28.79
N CYS A 27 7.62 -6.69 28.05
CA CYS A 27 7.53 -6.56 26.60
C CYS A 27 7.34 -7.91 25.91
N LEU A 28 8.05 -8.94 26.36
CA LEU A 28 7.95 -10.29 25.81
C LEU A 28 6.62 -10.98 26.19
N ASN A 29 6.08 -10.65 27.37
CA ASN A 29 4.76 -11.07 27.84
C ASN A 29 3.59 -10.28 27.23
N LEU A 30 3.87 -9.34 26.31
CA LEU A 30 2.87 -8.55 25.60
C LEU A 30 2.04 -7.60 26.49
N GLU A 31 2.58 -7.20 27.64
CA GLU A 31 1.93 -6.28 28.58
C GLU A 31 2.03 -4.80 28.12
N PHE A 32 1.69 -4.52 26.86
CA PHE A 32 2.06 -3.26 26.21
C PHE A 32 1.46 -2.01 26.83
N ASP A 33 0.19 -2.02 27.26
CA ASP A 33 -0.46 -0.82 27.82
C ASP A 33 0.14 -0.41 29.17
N SER A 34 0.34 -1.39 30.06
CA SER A 34 0.95 -1.15 31.37
C SER A 34 2.42 -0.77 31.19
N LEU A 35 3.14 -1.44 30.29
CA LEU A 35 4.54 -1.15 29.98
C LEU A 35 4.71 0.26 29.41
N LEU A 36 3.86 0.67 28.47
CA LEU A 36 3.89 2.01 27.88
C LEU A 36 3.64 3.10 28.94
N THR A 37 2.70 2.85 29.85
CA THR A 37 2.39 3.76 30.96
C THR A 37 3.61 4.00 31.86
N ASP A 38 4.39 2.96 32.13
CA ASP A 38 5.59 3.07 32.97
C ASP A 38 6.76 3.67 32.21
N ILE A 39 6.97 3.30 30.94
CA ILE A 39 8.02 3.87 30.10
C ILE A 39 7.86 5.39 29.96
N ARG A 40 6.62 5.90 29.85
CA ARG A 40 6.36 7.35 29.77
C ARG A 40 6.85 8.12 31.00
N LYS A 41 6.99 7.46 32.15
CA LYS A 41 7.46 8.05 33.42
C LYS A 41 8.97 7.96 33.57
N LEU A 42 9.65 7.09 32.80
CA LEU A 42 11.09 6.89 32.92
C LEU A 42 11.88 8.02 32.23
N PRO A 43 13.02 8.44 32.79
CA PRO A 43 13.94 9.32 32.08
C PRO A 43 14.42 8.67 30.79
N LEU A 44 14.16 9.33 29.66
CA LEU A 44 14.40 8.76 28.32
C LEU A 44 15.87 8.44 28.06
N ASP A 45 16.78 9.15 28.72
CA ASP A 45 18.23 8.96 28.65
C ASP A 45 18.71 7.62 29.22
N ARG A 46 17.86 6.94 30.00
CA ARG A 46 18.18 5.68 30.67
C ARG A 46 17.67 4.44 29.93
N LEU A 47 16.92 4.62 28.85
CA LEU A 47 16.40 3.52 28.04
C LEU A 47 17.42 3.11 26.98
N GLU A 48 17.81 1.84 27.02
CA GLU A 48 18.75 1.26 26.06
C GLU A 48 18.11 1.07 24.68
N GLU A 49 18.91 1.24 23.63
CA GLU A 49 18.46 1.10 22.24
C GLU A 49 17.94 -0.31 21.95
N SER A 50 18.58 -1.34 22.49
CA SER A 50 18.19 -2.75 22.35
C SER A 50 16.77 -3.00 22.83
N PHE A 51 16.40 -2.43 23.98
CA PHE A 51 15.04 -2.50 24.50
C PHE A 51 14.04 -1.78 23.61
N LEU A 52 14.38 -0.56 23.19
CA LEU A 52 13.51 0.25 22.33
C LEU A 52 13.27 -0.42 20.97
N GLN A 53 14.29 -1.06 20.38
CA GLN A 53 14.15 -1.85 19.16
C GLN A 53 13.24 -3.07 19.38
N LEU A 54 13.45 -3.83 20.46
CA LEU A 54 12.60 -4.97 20.79
C LEU A 54 11.14 -4.54 20.99
N PHE A 55 10.93 -3.47 21.75
CA PHE A 55 9.60 -2.96 22.05
C PHE A 55 8.90 -2.49 20.78
N LEU A 56 9.59 -1.76 19.90
CA LEU A 56 9.03 -1.35 18.60
C LEU A 56 8.66 -2.56 17.74
N VAL A 57 9.55 -3.55 17.62
CA VAL A 57 9.29 -4.78 16.84
C VAL A 57 8.06 -5.51 17.38
N LYS A 58 7.98 -5.69 18.70
CA LYS A 58 6.86 -6.39 19.34
C LYS A 58 5.55 -5.60 19.23
N SER A 59 5.58 -4.28 19.42
CA SER A 59 4.40 -3.44 19.22
C SER A 59 3.89 -3.48 17.79
N VAL A 60 4.77 -3.49 16.78
CA VAL A 60 4.36 -3.64 15.37
C VAL A 60 3.81 -5.04 15.10
N GLN A 61 4.48 -6.09 15.57
CA GLN A 61 4.05 -7.49 15.40
C GLN A 61 2.63 -7.72 15.95
N HIS A 62 2.28 -7.05 17.04
CA HIS A 62 0.97 -7.18 17.70
C HIS A 62 0.04 -6.00 17.42
N ALA A 63 0.35 -5.16 16.43
CA ALA A 63 -0.44 -3.99 16.03
C ALA A 63 -0.84 -3.05 17.20
N HIS A 64 0.02 -2.93 18.23
CA HIS A 64 -0.22 -2.05 19.38
C HIS A 64 0.11 -0.60 19.04
N ILE A 65 -0.87 0.08 18.43
CA ILE A 65 -0.73 1.44 17.89
C ILE A 65 -0.22 2.47 18.92
N PRO A 66 -0.71 2.51 20.18
CA PRO A 66 -0.24 3.49 21.15
C PRO A 66 1.27 3.43 21.41
N SER A 67 1.83 2.21 21.46
CA SER A 67 3.27 2.02 21.65
C SER A 67 4.06 2.37 20.40
N VAL A 68 3.58 1.97 19.21
CA VAL A 68 4.22 2.33 17.93
C VAL A 68 4.28 3.85 17.77
N ASP A 69 3.16 4.55 18.02
CA ASP A 69 3.04 6.00 17.91
C ASP A 69 3.99 6.72 18.88
N PHE A 70 4.01 6.27 20.14
CA PHE A 70 4.91 6.82 21.15
C PHE A 70 6.39 6.61 20.77
N LEU A 71 6.77 5.40 20.36
CA LEU A 71 8.16 5.07 20.01
C LEU A 71 8.62 5.84 18.77
N TRP A 72 7.77 5.91 17.75
CA TRP A 72 8.04 6.63 16.52
C TRP A 72 8.30 8.12 16.79
N TYR A 73 7.37 8.79 17.47
CA TYR A 73 7.51 10.23 17.72
C TYR A 73 8.63 10.56 18.70
N ARG A 74 8.77 9.78 19.77
CA ARG A 74 9.72 10.11 20.84
C ARG A 74 11.15 9.75 20.44
N PHE A 75 11.39 8.56 19.91
CA PHE A 75 12.75 8.02 19.74
C PHE A 75 13.24 8.02 18.30
N VAL A 76 12.35 7.87 17.30
CA VAL A 76 12.74 7.95 15.89
C VAL A 76 12.78 9.40 15.41
N MET A 77 11.69 10.16 15.57
CA MET A 77 11.59 11.53 15.07
C MET A 77 12.23 12.55 16.01
N GLY A 78 11.87 12.51 17.30
CA GLY A 78 12.32 13.49 18.29
C GLY A 78 13.80 13.36 18.62
N ARG A 79 14.19 12.24 19.23
CA ARG A 79 15.58 12.03 19.68
C ARG A 79 16.51 11.49 18.60
N LYS A 80 15.96 10.90 17.53
CA LYS A 80 16.75 10.29 16.43
C LYS A 80 17.75 9.24 16.90
N VAL A 81 17.40 8.50 17.94
CA VAL A 81 18.23 7.43 18.53
C VAL A 81 17.90 6.06 17.95
N LEU A 82 16.77 5.91 17.24
CA LEU A 82 16.38 4.66 16.61
C LEU A 82 16.44 4.76 15.09
N MET A 83 17.36 4.01 14.49
CA MET A 83 17.35 3.71 13.06
C MET A 83 16.48 2.49 12.80
N VAL A 84 15.29 2.71 12.26
CA VAL A 84 14.33 1.62 11.96
C VAL A 84 14.71 0.90 10.67
N LYS A 85 14.72 -0.43 10.69
CA LYS A 85 15.01 -1.28 9.52
C LYS A 85 13.89 -1.19 8.47
N PRO A 86 14.19 -1.34 7.16
CA PRO A 86 13.19 -1.21 6.08
C PRO A 86 11.94 -2.08 6.27
N GLN A 87 12.11 -3.37 6.58
CA GLN A 87 10.99 -4.28 6.84
C GLN A 87 10.10 -3.81 7.99
N LEU A 88 10.70 -3.26 9.05
CA LEU A 88 9.95 -2.73 10.19
C LEU A 88 9.23 -1.42 9.84
N LEU A 89 9.80 -0.58 8.96
CA LEU A 89 9.10 0.60 8.43
C LEU A 89 7.83 0.19 7.69
N CYS A 90 7.89 -0.82 6.83
CA CYS A 90 6.70 -1.35 6.15
C CYS A 90 5.67 -1.88 7.16
N GLY A 91 6.10 -2.59 8.20
CA GLY A 91 5.23 -3.06 9.28
C GLY A 91 4.55 -1.92 10.04
N ILE A 92 5.30 -0.86 10.40
CA ILE A 92 4.74 0.36 11.01
C ILE A 92 3.72 0.99 10.07
N GLY A 93 4.04 1.06 8.78
CA GLY A 93 3.15 1.62 7.76
C GLY A 93 1.84 0.85 7.63
N ALA A 94 1.88 -0.49 7.62
CA ALA A 94 0.69 -1.33 7.60
C ALA A 94 -0.18 -1.10 8.85
N VAL A 95 0.42 -1.10 10.04
CA VAL A 95 -0.30 -0.82 11.30
C VAL A 95 -0.90 0.59 11.28
N ALA A 96 -0.16 1.59 10.78
CA ALA A 96 -0.63 2.97 10.68
C ALA A 96 -1.79 3.14 9.68
N LEU A 97 -1.73 2.43 8.53
CA LEU A 97 -2.78 2.42 7.52
C LEU A 97 -4.09 1.92 8.13
N HIS A 98 -4.07 0.81 8.87
CA HIS A 98 -5.26 0.27 9.52
C HIS A 98 -5.69 1.09 10.75
N GLY A 99 -4.74 1.68 11.46
CA GLY A 99 -4.91 2.52 12.64
C GLY A 99 -5.40 3.95 12.43
N SER A 100 -5.69 4.35 11.19
CA SER A 100 -6.11 5.72 10.83
C SER A 100 -5.08 6.79 11.24
N LYS A 101 -3.78 6.52 11.00
CA LYS A 101 -2.67 7.45 11.28
C LYS A 101 -2.06 8.00 9.97
N PRO A 102 -2.73 8.94 9.27
CA PRO A 102 -2.35 9.36 7.91
C PRO A 102 -1.01 10.07 7.77
N PHE A 103 -0.49 10.63 8.86
CA PHE A 103 0.76 11.38 8.86
C PHE A 103 2.01 10.47 8.88
N ILE A 104 1.88 9.24 9.41
CA ILE A 104 3.02 8.33 9.59
C ILE A 104 3.59 7.88 8.23
N PRO A 105 2.78 7.45 7.24
CA PRO A 105 3.30 6.95 5.96
C PRO A 105 4.28 7.89 5.26
N ARG A 106 3.98 9.20 5.22
CA ARG A 106 4.90 10.19 4.63
C ARG A 106 6.24 10.24 5.40
N GLN A 107 6.19 10.20 6.73
CA GLN A 107 7.38 10.21 7.57
C GLN A 107 8.21 8.93 7.39
N LEU A 108 7.56 7.77 7.16
CA LEU A 108 8.25 6.51 6.88
C LEU A 108 9.04 6.57 5.58
N CYS A 109 8.45 7.09 4.50
CA CYS A 109 9.17 7.28 3.24
C CYS A 109 10.38 8.21 3.43
N MET A 110 10.20 9.35 4.11
CA MET A 110 11.31 10.28 4.39
C MET A 110 12.43 9.63 5.21
N HIS A 111 12.08 8.79 6.19
CA HIS A 111 13.07 8.04 6.97
C HIS A 111 13.78 7.01 6.10
N PHE A 112 13.06 6.29 5.24
CA PHE A 112 13.65 5.32 4.31
C PHE A 112 14.67 6.01 3.39
N GLU A 113 14.28 7.05 2.67
CA GLU A 113 15.16 7.76 1.75
C GLU A 113 16.40 8.31 2.46
N LYS A 114 16.23 8.88 3.66
CA LYS A 114 17.34 9.46 4.43
C LYS A 114 18.41 8.44 4.83
N PHE A 115 18.01 7.21 5.17
CA PHE A 115 18.92 6.21 5.76
C PHE A 115 19.28 5.04 4.83
N TYR A 116 18.50 4.86 3.77
CA TYR A 116 18.56 3.71 2.86
C TYR A 116 18.40 4.09 1.38
N GLY A 117 18.19 5.36 1.03
CA GLY A 117 17.89 5.78 -0.35
C GLY A 117 18.98 5.38 -1.36
N ASP A 118 20.24 5.40 -0.95
CA ASP A 118 21.39 5.05 -1.81
C ASP A 118 21.80 3.56 -1.72
N LYS A 119 21.00 2.71 -1.06
CA LYS A 119 21.34 1.30 -0.86
C LYS A 119 20.62 0.40 -1.86
N ASP A 120 21.40 -0.35 -2.61
CA ASP A 120 20.90 -1.36 -3.54
C ASP A 120 20.18 -2.52 -2.82
N GLY A 121 19.24 -3.15 -3.54
CA GLY A 121 18.54 -4.35 -3.07
C GLY A 121 17.41 -4.10 -2.08
N LEU A 122 16.98 -2.85 -1.89
CA LEU A 122 15.90 -2.47 -0.97
C LEU A 122 14.62 -1.97 -1.68
N ASP A 123 14.55 -2.10 -3.00
CA ASP A 123 13.45 -1.56 -3.81
C ASP A 123 12.08 -2.08 -3.41
N GLN A 124 11.98 -3.35 -3.03
CA GLN A 124 10.72 -3.94 -2.56
C GLN A 124 10.14 -3.18 -1.35
N TYR A 125 10.98 -2.71 -0.43
CA TYR A 125 10.53 -1.97 0.74
C TYR A 125 10.17 -0.54 0.38
N ARG A 126 10.91 0.07 -0.55
CA ARG A 126 10.58 1.39 -1.10
C ARG A 126 9.21 1.37 -1.77
N GLN A 127 8.98 0.38 -2.64
CA GLN A 127 7.71 0.17 -3.34
C GLN A 127 6.56 -0.05 -2.36
N GLU A 128 6.76 -0.89 -1.34
CA GLU A 128 5.75 -1.13 -0.31
C GLU A 128 5.43 0.13 0.52
N LEU A 129 6.44 0.95 0.84
CA LEU A 129 6.22 2.23 1.53
C LEU A 129 5.44 3.23 0.66
N LEU A 130 5.73 3.31 -0.64
CA LEU A 130 4.97 4.13 -1.58
C LEU A 130 3.52 3.64 -1.70
N ARG A 131 3.30 2.32 -1.78
CA ARG A 131 1.97 1.70 -1.76
C ARG A 131 1.20 2.11 -0.51
N ILE A 132 1.79 1.96 0.67
CA ILE A 132 1.19 2.34 1.96
C ILE A 132 0.87 3.85 1.99
N LYS A 133 1.76 4.69 1.46
CA LYS A 133 1.57 6.15 1.41
C LYS A 133 0.34 6.52 0.56
N VAL A 134 0.22 5.95 -0.64
CA VAL A 134 -0.91 6.21 -1.53
C VAL A 134 -2.21 5.65 -0.95
N GLU A 135 -2.19 4.43 -0.43
CA GLU A 135 -3.38 3.81 0.20
C GLU A 135 -3.84 4.57 1.44
N SER A 136 -2.90 5.09 2.25
CA SER A 136 -3.25 5.92 3.39
C SER A 136 -3.87 7.24 2.96
N PHE A 137 -3.39 7.83 1.87
CA PHE A 137 -4.03 9.02 1.30
C PHE A 137 -5.44 8.69 0.80
N ALA A 138 -5.60 7.62 0.02
CA ALA A 138 -6.89 7.20 -0.51
C ALA A 138 -7.92 6.94 0.59
N LYS A 139 -7.50 6.29 1.69
CA LYS A 139 -8.31 6.02 2.89
C LYS A 139 -8.69 7.29 3.63
N SER A 140 -7.71 8.11 4.02
CA SER A 140 -7.94 9.24 4.92
C SER A 140 -8.57 10.45 4.26
N ALA A 141 -8.36 10.61 2.95
CA ALA A 141 -9.03 11.64 2.17
C ALA A 141 -10.55 11.43 2.05
N GLY A 142 -11.07 10.22 2.33
CA GLY A 142 -12.51 9.95 2.35
C GLY A 142 -13.22 10.39 1.07
N SER A 143 -14.43 10.95 1.22
CA SER A 143 -15.25 11.49 0.12
C SER A 143 -14.94 12.95 -0.23
N SER A 144 -14.11 13.65 0.56
CA SER A 144 -13.81 15.07 0.31
C SER A 144 -12.86 15.29 -0.86
N ILE A 145 -12.11 14.26 -1.25
CA ILE A 145 -11.20 14.29 -2.39
C ILE A 145 -11.72 13.35 -3.48
N SER A 146 -11.82 13.87 -4.70
CA SER A 146 -12.28 13.12 -5.86
C SER A 146 -11.34 11.97 -6.22
N PHE A 147 -11.87 10.94 -6.89
CA PHE A 147 -11.05 9.85 -7.42
C PHE A 147 -9.95 10.36 -8.36
N ARG A 148 -10.21 11.41 -9.15
CA ARG A 148 -9.22 12.02 -10.05
C ARG A 148 -7.96 12.48 -9.31
N GLU A 149 -8.12 13.16 -8.17
CA GLU A 149 -6.97 13.63 -7.40
C GLU A 149 -6.24 12.47 -6.72
N LYS A 150 -6.96 11.45 -6.25
CA LYS A 150 -6.34 10.22 -5.72
C LYS A 150 -5.54 9.48 -6.78
N TRP A 151 -6.07 9.38 -7.99
CA TRP A 151 -5.39 8.80 -9.14
C TRP A 151 -4.16 9.61 -9.55
N LYS A 152 -4.26 10.94 -9.53
CA LYS A 152 -3.11 11.81 -9.76
C LYS A 152 -1.98 11.56 -8.74
N VAL A 153 -2.31 11.46 -7.44
CA VAL A 153 -1.31 11.12 -6.42
C VAL A 153 -0.70 9.73 -6.67
N PHE A 154 -1.49 8.75 -7.12
CA PHE A 154 -0.96 7.46 -7.54
C PHE A 154 0.08 7.60 -8.66
N LEU A 155 -0.20 8.41 -9.69
CA LEU A 155 0.74 8.63 -10.79
C LEU A 155 2.04 9.34 -10.32
N GLU A 156 1.91 10.36 -9.47
CA GLU A 156 3.04 11.14 -8.96
C GLU A 156 3.95 10.33 -8.01
N GLU A 157 3.36 9.43 -7.22
CA GLU A 157 4.03 8.72 -6.14
C GLU A 157 4.45 7.30 -6.53
N ILE A 158 3.66 6.58 -7.33
CA ILE A 158 3.94 5.19 -7.72
C ILE A 158 4.44 5.14 -9.16
N ASP A 159 3.60 5.44 -10.16
CA ASP A 159 3.95 5.26 -11.58
C ASP A 159 5.29 5.91 -11.95
N LYS A 160 5.55 7.11 -11.44
CA LYS A 160 6.79 7.85 -11.69
C LYS A 160 8.03 7.29 -10.99
N ASN A 161 7.88 6.65 -9.82
CA ASN A 161 8.99 6.31 -8.92
C ASN A 161 9.28 4.81 -8.81
N VAL A 162 8.38 3.94 -9.28
CA VAL A 162 8.63 2.50 -9.35
C VAL A 162 9.23 2.12 -10.70
N ASP A 163 9.90 0.96 -10.75
CA ASP A 163 10.40 0.40 -12.00
C ASP A 163 9.25 0.18 -13.00
N GLU A 164 9.50 0.45 -14.29
CA GLU A 164 8.48 0.35 -15.35
C GLU A 164 7.92 -1.08 -15.52
N THR A 165 8.66 -2.09 -15.06
CA THR A 165 8.27 -3.50 -15.09
C THR A 165 7.52 -3.96 -13.83
N CYS A 166 7.53 -3.15 -12.77
CA CYS A 166 6.86 -3.45 -11.50
C CYS A 166 5.38 -3.74 -11.73
N VAL A 167 4.93 -4.93 -11.31
CA VAL A 167 3.56 -5.39 -11.54
C VAL A 167 2.62 -4.73 -10.53
N LEU A 168 1.61 -4.03 -11.04
CA LEU A 168 0.62 -3.33 -10.21
C LEU A 168 -0.72 -4.08 -10.30
N ARG A 169 -1.27 -4.50 -9.15
CA ARG A 169 -2.54 -5.25 -9.10
C ARG A 169 -3.55 -4.56 -8.21
N VAL A 170 -4.84 -4.68 -8.55
CA VAL A 170 -5.92 -4.04 -7.77
C VAL A 170 -5.92 -4.45 -6.30
N ARG A 171 -5.61 -5.72 -6.00
CA ARG A 171 -5.57 -6.25 -4.63
C ARG A 171 -4.58 -5.52 -3.71
N ASP A 172 -3.58 -4.86 -4.29
CA ASP A 172 -2.55 -4.13 -3.55
C ASP A 172 -3.04 -2.71 -3.17
N PHE A 173 -4.15 -2.26 -3.79
CA PHE A 173 -4.74 -0.93 -3.66
C PHE A 173 -6.25 -0.95 -3.30
N PRO A 174 -6.66 -1.60 -2.19
CA PRO A 174 -8.07 -1.73 -1.83
C PRO A 174 -8.79 -0.39 -1.58
N TYR A 175 -8.15 0.58 -0.93
CA TYR A 175 -8.78 1.88 -0.64
C TYR A 175 -8.85 2.78 -1.87
N LEU A 176 -7.87 2.71 -2.77
CA LEU A 176 -7.97 3.35 -4.07
C LEU A 176 -9.11 2.74 -4.90
N ALA A 177 -9.25 1.41 -4.91
CA ALA A 177 -10.35 0.72 -5.58
C ALA A 177 -11.72 1.09 -5.03
N GLU A 178 -11.86 1.18 -3.71
CA GLU A 178 -13.08 1.66 -3.05
C GLU A 178 -13.41 3.10 -3.45
N SER A 179 -12.40 3.96 -3.57
CA SER A 179 -12.61 5.36 -3.93
C SER A 179 -13.13 5.56 -5.37
N ALA A 180 -12.89 4.61 -6.27
CA ALA A 180 -13.45 4.61 -7.62
C ALA A 180 -14.96 4.29 -7.64
N ALA A 181 -15.53 3.79 -6.54
CA ALA A 181 -16.96 3.47 -6.43
C ALA A 181 -17.89 4.68 -6.48
N ASN A 182 -17.35 5.91 -6.32
CA ASN A 182 -18.13 7.14 -6.38
C ASN A 182 -17.83 8.04 -7.59
N ALA A 183 -16.79 7.76 -8.39
CA ALA A 183 -16.41 8.53 -9.59
C ALA A 183 -17.45 8.50 -10.75
N ASP A 184 -17.70 9.59 -11.47
CA ASP A 184 -18.64 9.52 -12.61
C ASP A 184 -18.14 8.57 -13.73
N ARG A 185 -19.04 7.93 -14.46
CA ARG A 185 -18.75 7.12 -15.66
C ARG A 185 -17.93 7.89 -16.67
N ASP A 186 -18.32 9.13 -16.93
CA ASP A 186 -17.65 10.00 -17.89
C ASP A 186 -16.23 10.33 -17.42
N LEU A 187 -16.06 10.62 -16.13
CA LEU A 187 -14.73 10.82 -15.54
C LEU A 187 -13.85 9.58 -15.69
N LEU A 188 -14.38 8.39 -15.44
CA LEU A 188 -13.62 7.14 -15.57
C LEU A 188 -13.22 6.85 -17.02
N ALA A 189 -14.09 7.12 -17.97
CA ALA A 189 -13.76 7.03 -19.40
C ALA A 189 -12.70 8.06 -19.80
N GLN A 190 -12.83 9.31 -19.35
CA GLN A 190 -11.82 10.35 -19.59
C GLN A 190 -10.44 9.92 -19.08
N LEU A 191 -10.35 9.40 -17.85
CA LEU A 191 -9.06 8.96 -17.29
C LEU A 191 -8.40 7.80 -18.05
N LEU A 192 -9.20 6.97 -18.73
CA LEU A 192 -8.73 5.81 -19.50
C LEU A 192 -8.29 6.16 -20.93
N PHE A 193 -8.92 7.15 -21.57
CA PHE A 193 -8.72 7.42 -22.99
C PHE A 193 -8.12 8.80 -23.31
N GLU A 194 -8.26 9.78 -22.42
CA GLU A 194 -7.68 11.10 -22.63
C GLU A 194 -6.24 11.13 -22.12
N GLU A 195 -5.40 11.95 -22.77
CA GLU A 195 -4.04 12.20 -22.29
C GLU A 195 -4.08 12.80 -20.89
N ASN A 196 -3.60 12.02 -19.92
CA ASN A 196 -3.39 12.50 -18.58
C ASN A 196 -2.29 13.57 -18.60
N LYS A 197 -2.43 14.62 -17.77
CA LYS A 197 -1.40 15.65 -17.58
C LYS A 197 -0.06 15.08 -17.12
N ILE A 198 -0.08 13.88 -16.55
CA ILE A 198 1.09 13.13 -16.10
C ILE A 198 1.29 11.97 -17.07
N ALA A 199 2.46 11.93 -17.71
CA ALA A 199 2.84 10.84 -18.58
C ALA A 199 2.94 9.53 -17.80
N ILE A 200 2.31 8.48 -18.32
CA ILE A 200 2.31 7.14 -17.73
C ILE A 200 3.56 6.41 -18.21
N LYS A 201 4.36 5.92 -17.27
CA LYS A 201 5.62 5.20 -17.55
C LYS A 201 5.49 3.70 -17.38
N ASN A 202 4.77 3.26 -16.34
CA ASN A 202 4.65 1.84 -16.05
C ASN A 202 3.54 1.20 -16.88
N ARG A 203 3.86 0.10 -17.57
CA ARG A 203 2.93 -0.59 -18.47
C ARG A 203 1.70 -1.18 -17.77
N TRP A 204 1.76 -1.36 -16.45
CA TRP A 204 0.67 -1.91 -15.62
C TRP A 204 -0.27 -0.83 -15.07
N THR A 205 0.06 0.45 -15.19
CA THR A 205 -0.74 1.55 -14.63
C THR A 205 -2.10 1.71 -15.31
N LEU A 206 -2.16 1.71 -16.64
CA LEU A 206 -3.44 1.79 -17.35
C LEU A 206 -4.30 0.52 -17.18
N PRO A 207 -3.75 -0.72 -17.29
CA PRO A 207 -4.49 -1.92 -16.96
C PRO A 207 -5.01 -1.93 -15.52
N LEU A 208 -4.24 -1.42 -14.56
CA LEU A 208 -4.72 -1.23 -13.19
C LEU A 208 -5.94 -0.31 -13.16
N LEU A 209 -5.88 0.86 -13.80
CA LEU A 209 -7.02 1.79 -13.87
C LEU A 209 -8.26 1.11 -14.47
N LEU A 210 -8.10 0.39 -15.57
CA LEU A 210 -9.18 -0.37 -16.19
C LEU A 210 -9.77 -1.37 -15.20
N ASN A 211 -8.93 -2.13 -14.49
CA ASN A 211 -9.38 -3.11 -13.51
C ASN A 211 -10.12 -2.44 -12.33
N LEU A 212 -9.65 -1.28 -11.86
CA LEU A 212 -10.36 -0.48 -10.85
C LEU A 212 -11.76 -0.09 -11.35
N VAL A 213 -11.90 0.31 -12.62
CA VAL A 213 -13.21 0.63 -13.23
C VAL A 213 -14.09 -0.61 -13.34
N LEU A 214 -13.58 -1.71 -13.88
CA LEU A 214 -14.34 -2.94 -14.12
C LEU A 214 -14.86 -3.58 -12.83
N LEU A 215 -14.19 -3.37 -11.70
CA LEU A 215 -14.62 -3.88 -10.40
C LEU A 215 -15.80 -3.12 -9.80
N GLN A 216 -16.15 -1.94 -10.31
CA GLN A 216 -17.17 -1.11 -9.67
C GLN A 216 -18.58 -1.69 -9.82
N PRO A 217 -19.32 -1.93 -8.72
CA PRO A 217 -20.60 -2.66 -8.77
C PRO A 217 -21.74 -1.87 -9.44
N ARG A 218 -21.71 -0.53 -9.35
CA ARG A 218 -22.73 0.35 -9.95
C ARG A 218 -22.64 0.50 -11.47
N LEU A 219 -21.53 0.06 -12.06
CA LEU A 219 -21.34 0.11 -13.51
C LEU A 219 -21.99 -1.12 -14.11
N ASP A 220 -22.88 -0.91 -15.07
CA ASP A 220 -23.55 -2.01 -15.73
C ASP A 220 -22.59 -2.81 -16.63
N ALA A 221 -22.95 -4.06 -16.88
CA ALA A 221 -22.15 -4.98 -17.67
C ALA A 221 -21.94 -4.53 -19.12
N ASP A 222 -22.89 -3.78 -19.72
CA ASP A 222 -22.74 -3.29 -21.09
C ASP A 222 -21.67 -2.19 -21.16
N PHE A 223 -21.69 -1.26 -20.19
CA PHE A 223 -20.65 -0.26 -20.02
C PHE A 223 -19.26 -0.91 -19.81
N LYS A 224 -19.17 -1.89 -18.91
CA LYS A 224 -17.92 -2.61 -18.63
C LYS A 224 -17.37 -3.35 -19.84
N THR A 225 -18.24 -4.02 -20.61
CA THR A 225 -17.83 -4.73 -21.82
C THR A 225 -17.38 -3.75 -22.89
N ARG A 226 -18.15 -2.68 -23.12
CA ARG A 226 -17.82 -1.64 -24.11
C ARG A 226 -16.48 -0.96 -23.78
N ILE A 227 -16.28 -0.55 -22.53
CA ILE A 227 -15.06 0.16 -22.13
C ILE A 227 -13.83 -0.74 -22.27
N PHE A 228 -13.96 -2.03 -21.92
CA PHE A 228 -12.90 -3.01 -22.14
C PHE A 228 -12.57 -3.19 -23.63
N SER A 229 -13.59 -3.38 -24.49
CA SER A 229 -13.36 -3.55 -25.94
C SER A 229 -12.66 -2.34 -26.55
N THR A 230 -13.14 -1.12 -26.26
CA THR A 230 -12.51 0.12 -26.76
C THR A 230 -11.09 0.29 -26.23
N PHE A 231 -10.86 -0.04 -24.96
CA PHE A 231 -9.53 0.03 -24.35
C PHE A 231 -8.56 -0.98 -24.98
N TYR A 232 -9.02 -2.21 -25.26
CA TYR A 232 -8.22 -3.20 -25.97
C TYR A 232 -7.84 -2.73 -27.37
N GLU A 233 -8.79 -2.18 -28.13
CA GLU A 233 -8.54 -1.68 -29.49
C GLU A 233 -7.49 -0.56 -29.51
N THR A 234 -7.49 0.28 -28.47
CA THR A 234 -6.55 1.40 -28.30
C THR A 234 -5.16 0.94 -27.83
N HIS A 235 -5.09 -0.09 -26.97
CA HIS A 235 -3.85 -0.48 -26.28
C HIS A 235 -3.47 -1.97 -26.41
N LYS A 236 -3.58 -2.54 -27.62
CA LYS A 236 -3.43 -3.98 -27.91
C LYS A 236 -2.23 -4.72 -27.29
N SER A 237 -1.14 -4.03 -26.95
CA SER A 237 0.09 -4.63 -26.41
C SER A 237 0.10 -4.84 -24.88
N LEU A 238 -0.92 -4.36 -24.16
CA LEU A 238 -0.99 -4.47 -22.70
C LEU A 238 -1.51 -5.84 -22.23
N ASP A 239 -1.29 -6.14 -20.95
CA ASP A 239 -1.82 -7.36 -20.32
C ASP A 239 -3.26 -7.13 -19.82
N TYR A 240 -4.15 -8.06 -20.16
CA TYR A 240 -5.59 -8.02 -19.90
C TYR A 240 -6.10 -9.18 -19.06
N ALA A 241 -5.22 -10.06 -18.55
CA ALA A 241 -5.64 -11.29 -17.88
C ALA A 241 -6.58 -11.03 -16.69
N ASP A 242 -6.25 -10.04 -15.85
CA ASP A 242 -7.08 -9.63 -14.72
C ASP A 242 -8.40 -9.00 -15.18
N SER A 243 -8.37 -8.15 -16.20
CA SER A 243 -9.57 -7.49 -16.77
C SER A 243 -10.59 -8.52 -17.26
N ILE A 244 -10.11 -9.53 -17.97
CA ILE A 244 -10.94 -10.62 -18.50
C ILE A 244 -11.54 -11.43 -17.34
N CYS A 245 -10.75 -11.77 -16.32
CA CYS A 245 -11.26 -12.48 -15.14
C CYS A 245 -12.34 -11.68 -14.40
N ILE A 246 -12.14 -10.37 -14.24
CA ILE A 246 -13.13 -9.47 -13.62
C ILE A 246 -14.44 -9.45 -14.41
N LEU A 247 -14.36 -9.35 -15.75
CA LEU A 247 -15.53 -9.35 -16.60
C LEU A 247 -16.31 -10.67 -16.51
N PHE A 248 -15.66 -11.82 -16.68
CA PHE A 248 -16.35 -13.10 -16.55
C PHE A 248 -16.95 -13.32 -15.16
N GLN A 249 -16.27 -12.86 -14.11
CA GLN A 249 -16.83 -12.90 -12.76
C GLN A 249 -18.09 -12.03 -12.65
N SER A 250 -18.09 -10.85 -13.26
CA SER A 250 -19.26 -9.96 -13.26
C SER A 250 -20.42 -10.47 -14.13
N LEU A 251 -20.12 -11.30 -15.14
CA LEU A 251 -21.07 -11.87 -16.09
C LEU A 251 -21.45 -13.32 -15.77
N GLN A 252 -21.07 -13.85 -14.60
CA GLN A 252 -21.17 -15.29 -14.29
C GLN A 252 -22.58 -15.87 -14.46
N ASN A 253 -23.62 -15.05 -14.27
CA ASN A 253 -25.02 -15.46 -14.39
C ASN A 253 -25.70 -14.99 -15.68
N ASP A 254 -24.95 -14.37 -16.61
CA ASP A 254 -25.46 -13.86 -17.88
C ASP A 254 -24.79 -14.59 -19.06
N ILE A 255 -25.41 -15.69 -19.50
CA ILE A 255 -24.88 -16.55 -20.57
C ILE A 255 -24.75 -15.77 -21.88
N TYR A 256 -25.72 -14.91 -22.18
CA TYR A 256 -25.73 -14.15 -23.43
C TYR A 256 -24.53 -13.20 -23.51
N ARG A 257 -24.32 -12.38 -22.47
CA ARG A 257 -23.22 -11.42 -22.44
C ARG A 257 -21.85 -12.09 -22.29
N SER A 258 -21.75 -13.15 -21.49
CA SER A 258 -20.50 -13.92 -21.35
C SER A 258 -20.10 -14.61 -22.66
N THR A 259 -21.06 -15.14 -23.43
CA THR A 259 -20.81 -15.71 -24.76
C THR A 259 -20.38 -14.63 -25.75
N LYS A 260 -21.00 -13.45 -25.73
CA LYS A 260 -20.60 -12.31 -26.56
C LYS A 260 -19.17 -11.84 -26.24
N LEU A 261 -18.81 -11.79 -24.96
CA LEU A 261 -17.43 -11.49 -24.55
C LEU A 261 -16.46 -12.56 -25.06
N MET A 262 -16.79 -13.85 -24.92
CA MET A 262 -15.97 -14.94 -25.46
C MET A 262 -15.77 -14.82 -26.98
N GLN A 263 -16.83 -14.50 -27.72
CA GLN A 263 -16.75 -14.26 -29.16
C GLN A 263 -15.77 -13.13 -29.47
N PHE A 264 -15.87 -11.99 -28.77
CA PHE A 264 -14.94 -10.87 -28.94
C PHE A 264 -13.49 -11.28 -28.66
N LEU A 265 -13.23 -12.04 -27.59
CA LEU A 265 -11.88 -12.53 -27.27
C LEU A 265 -11.33 -13.43 -28.40
N ASN A 266 -12.16 -14.31 -28.95
CA ASN A 266 -11.77 -15.19 -30.06
C ASN A 266 -11.49 -14.41 -31.35
N GLU A 267 -12.34 -13.45 -31.70
CA GLU A 267 -12.16 -12.58 -32.88
C GLU A 267 -10.86 -11.78 -32.81
N GLN A 268 -10.54 -11.26 -31.62
CA GLN A 268 -9.32 -10.50 -31.36
C GLN A 268 -8.10 -11.36 -31.04
N ARG A 269 -8.24 -12.70 -31.02
CA ARG A 269 -7.21 -13.68 -30.66
C ARG A 269 -6.58 -13.43 -29.29
N ILE A 270 -7.39 -12.95 -28.33
CA ILE A 270 -6.97 -12.70 -26.96
C ILE A 270 -6.97 -14.04 -26.21
N PRO A 271 -5.86 -14.43 -25.56
CA PRO A 271 -5.81 -15.67 -24.80
C PRO A 271 -6.76 -15.60 -23.60
N LEU A 272 -7.58 -16.63 -23.43
CA LEU A 272 -8.48 -16.75 -22.29
C LEU A 272 -7.71 -17.22 -21.05
N PRO A 273 -7.68 -16.45 -19.95
CA PRO A 273 -7.03 -16.88 -18.72
C PRO A 273 -7.71 -18.13 -18.12
N PRO A 274 -6.96 -19.05 -17.47
CA PRO A 274 -7.53 -20.29 -16.91
C PRO A 274 -8.66 -20.05 -15.90
N LEU A 275 -8.55 -19.00 -15.07
CA LEU A 275 -9.59 -18.63 -14.11
C LEU A 275 -10.87 -18.18 -14.81
N ALA A 276 -10.75 -17.36 -15.85
CA ALA A 276 -11.87 -16.92 -16.67
C ALA A 276 -12.57 -18.11 -17.35
N ALA A 277 -11.80 -19.06 -17.90
CA ALA A 277 -12.34 -20.28 -18.48
C ALA A 277 -13.15 -21.10 -17.46
N LYS A 278 -12.62 -21.25 -16.24
CA LYS A 278 -13.31 -21.94 -15.15
C LYS A 278 -14.64 -21.25 -14.81
N ILE A 279 -14.65 -19.92 -14.69
CA ILE A 279 -15.85 -19.14 -14.37
C ILE A 279 -16.90 -19.29 -15.48
N PHE A 280 -16.50 -19.16 -16.73
CA PHE A 280 -17.37 -19.31 -17.90
C PHE A 280 -18.06 -20.69 -17.92
N MET A 281 -17.28 -21.76 -17.78
CA MET A 281 -17.80 -23.14 -17.79
C MET A 281 -18.77 -23.42 -16.63
N HIS A 282 -18.55 -22.84 -15.44
CA HIS A 282 -19.47 -22.99 -14.30
C HIS A 282 -20.76 -22.19 -14.47
N GLY A 283 -20.72 -21.05 -15.17
CA GLY A 283 -21.90 -20.26 -15.49
C GLY A 283 -22.82 -20.97 -16.50
N THR A 284 -22.24 -21.69 -17.46
CA THR A 284 -23.00 -22.43 -18.47
C THR A 284 -23.66 -23.69 -17.92
N THR A 285 -23.08 -24.36 -16.92
CA THR A 285 -23.63 -25.62 -16.37
C THR A 285 -24.71 -25.44 -15.30
N LYS A 286 -24.83 -24.25 -14.69
CA LYS A 286 -25.85 -23.98 -13.67
C LYS A 286 -27.25 -23.67 -14.23
N ASN A 287 -27.32 -23.30 -15.50
CA ASN A 287 -28.53 -22.84 -16.18
C ASN A 287 -29.01 -23.81 -17.27
N SER A 288 -28.40 -24.99 -17.35
CA SER A 288 -28.76 -26.14 -18.18
C SER A 288 -29.28 -27.25 -17.29
#